data_AF-A0A075WFN4-F1
#
_entry.id   AF-A0A075WFN4-F1
#
_cell.length_a   1.000
_cell.length_b   1.000
_cell.length_c   1.000
_cell.angle_alpha   90.00
_cell.angle_beta   90.00
_cell.angle_gamma   90.00
#
_symmetry.space_group_name_H-M   'P 1'
#
loop_
_entity.id
_entity.type
_entity.pdbx_description
1 polymer ?
#
loop_
_entity_poly.entity_id
_entity_poly.type
_entity_poly.pdbx_seq_one_letter_code
_entity_poly.pdbx_strand_id
1 'polypeptide(L)'
;MEDLKTFLSFLLIIIGLLTYALRNRPNPYVGVRMGYTYLSKEAWRKANTFAGIFCVMAGLVLIAMNMLLNLPDQVFLIVFLIIIVAVAFLSYRVGKEAYEKEDLRMPAKAKKQLEPVKVERHLLIQLISLAAYLILLLALWNNLPKSIATHFDITGRPDSYTDKFTGAVLLPLLTMSIMPLMTLIISKEPMLTRFPTKGVKALTLVHLLIVALMALRLFYNAGIPDKF
;
A
#
# COMPACT_ATOMS: atom_id res chain seq x y z
N MET A 1 -10.93 13.36 -21.08
CA MET A 1 -10.14 12.25 -20.49
C MET A 1 -8.83 12.00 -21.25
N GLU A 2 -8.70 12.39 -22.53
CA GLU A 2 -7.40 12.37 -23.23
C GLU A 2 -6.33 13.21 -22.52
N ASP A 3 -6.69 14.39 -22.00
CA ASP A 3 -5.79 15.24 -21.21
C ASP A 3 -5.20 14.51 -19.99
N LEU A 4 -6.00 13.64 -19.37
CA LEU A 4 -5.57 12.85 -18.20
C LEU A 4 -4.50 11.81 -18.59
N LYS A 5 -4.68 11.09 -19.71
CA LYS A 5 -3.71 10.08 -20.16
C LYS A 5 -2.37 10.72 -20.51
N THR A 6 -2.44 11.84 -21.23
CA THR A 6 -1.29 12.64 -21.62
C THR A 6 -0.57 13.17 -20.38
N PHE A 7 -1.31 13.79 -19.45
CA PHE A 7 -0.78 14.28 -18.19
C PHE A 7 -0.08 13.17 -17.38
N LEU A 8 -0.72 12.01 -17.18
CA LEU A 8 -0.15 10.89 -16.42
C LEU A 8 1.13 10.35 -17.05
N SER A 9 1.18 10.29 -18.38
CA SER A 9 2.37 9.83 -19.10
C SER A 9 3.52 10.81 -18.98
N PHE A 10 3.27 12.11 -19.14
CA PHE A 10 4.27 13.16 -18.92
C PHE A 10 4.74 13.22 -17.48
N LEU A 11 3.83 13.08 -16.52
CA LEU A 11 4.16 13.01 -15.10
C LEU A 11 5.15 11.87 -14.83
N LEU A 12 4.92 10.69 -15.41
CA LEU A 12 5.82 9.54 -15.28
C LEU A 12 7.22 9.84 -15.86
N ILE A 13 7.28 10.50 -17.02
CA ILE A 13 8.55 10.94 -17.64
C ILE A 13 9.28 11.92 -16.73
N ILE A 14 8.59 12.96 -16.24
CA ILE A 14 9.18 14.00 -15.38
C ILE A 14 9.72 13.37 -14.08
N ILE A 15 8.94 12.51 -13.42
CA ILE A 15 9.38 11.79 -12.22
C ILE A 15 10.59 10.91 -12.55
N GLY A 16 10.59 10.23 -13.69
CA GLY A 16 11.71 9.42 -14.16
C GLY A 16 13.00 10.23 -14.35
N LEU A 17 12.91 11.38 -15.04
CA LEU A 17 14.02 12.30 -15.24
C LEU A 17 14.57 12.84 -13.92
N LEU A 18 13.70 13.30 -13.01
CA LEU A 18 14.10 13.79 -11.69
C LEU A 18 14.77 12.68 -10.86
N THR A 19 14.21 11.48 -10.88
CA THR A 19 14.74 10.31 -10.17
C THR A 19 16.12 9.94 -10.71
N TYR A 20 16.30 9.96 -12.03
CA TYR A 20 17.60 9.72 -12.65
C TYR A 20 18.61 10.83 -12.33
N ALA A 21 18.22 12.11 -12.45
CA ALA A 21 19.11 13.24 -12.19
C ALA A 21 19.65 13.25 -10.75
N LEU A 22 18.78 12.96 -9.77
CA LEU A 22 19.12 13.00 -8.34
C LEU A 22 19.69 11.69 -7.78
N ARG A 23 19.88 10.66 -8.62
CA ARG A 23 20.34 9.32 -8.19
C ARG A 23 21.71 9.30 -7.51
N ASN A 24 22.58 10.28 -7.79
CA ASN A 24 23.95 10.29 -7.29
C ASN A 24 24.08 10.78 -5.84
N ARG A 25 23.07 11.47 -5.30
CA ARG A 25 23.06 11.95 -3.92
C ARG A 25 21.75 11.53 -3.24
N PRO A 26 21.81 10.56 -2.30
CA PRO A 26 20.64 10.22 -1.49
C PRO A 26 20.05 11.47 -0.84
N ASN A 27 18.76 11.64 -1.00
CA ASN A 27 18.03 12.82 -0.55
C ASN A 27 16.70 12.39 0.10
N PRO A 28 15.98 13.25 0.83
CA PRO A 28 14.72 12.90 1.48
C PRO A 28 13.45 13.14 0.63
N TYR A 29 13.57 13.66 -0.61
CA TYR A 29 12.41 14.02 -1.45
C TYR A 29 12.14 13.14 -2.69
N VAL A 30 13.11 12.98 -3.61
CA VAL A 30 12.92 12.28 -4.90
C VAL A 30 13.63 10.91 -4.96
N GLY A 31 12.93 9.89 -5.47
CA GLY A 31 13.50 8.58 -5.81
C GLY A 31 12.93 7.38 -5.04
N VAL A 32 13.39 6.18 -5.39
CA VAL A 32 13.04 4.90 -4.74
C VAL A 32 13.72 4.79 -3.38
N ARG A 33 12.90 4.76 -2.34
CA ARG A 33 13.30 4.89 -0.93
C ARG A 33 12.74 3.73 -0.12
N MET A 34 13.12 2.51 -0.48
CA MET A 34 12.58 1.32 0.15
C MET A 34 13.72 0.36 0.49
N GLY A 35 13.74 -0.10 1.74
CA GLY A 35 14.67 -1.11 2.24
C GLY A 35 16.13 -0.78 2.04
N TYR A 36 16.74 -1.54 1.12
CA TYR A 36 18.17 -1.57 0.86
C TYR A 36 18.71 -0.23 0.35
N THR A 37 17.88 0.59 -0.30
CA THR A 37 18.30 1.92 -0.78
C THR A 37 18.63 2.89 0.36
N TYR A 38 18.19 2.61 1.59
CA TYR A 38 18.58 3.38 2.77
C TYR A 38 19.85 2.86 3.46
N LEU A 39 20.23 1.61 3.22
CA LEU A 39 21.40 1.00 3.84
C LEU A 39 22.67 1.18 3.02
N SER A 40 22.52 1.30 1.70
CA SER A 40 23.64 1.40 0.76
C SER A 40 23.46 2.52 -0.25
N LYS A 41 24.54 3.30 -0.44
CA LYS A 41 24.64 4.28 -1.53
C LYS A 41 24.67 3.60 -2.91
N GLU A 42 25.24 2.41 -3.01
CA GLU A 42 25.27 1.65 -4.27
C GLU A 42 23.87 1.13 -4.63
N ALA A 43 23.16 0.56 -3.66
CA ALA A 43 21.77 0.13 -3.82
C ALA A 43 20.85 1.30 -4.18
N TRP A 44 21.00 2.44 -3.49
CA TRP A 44 20.32 3.69 -3.85
C TRP A 44 20.55 4.06 -5.30
N ARG A 45 21.82 4.15 -5.72
CA ARG A 45 22.19 4.60 -7.07
C ARG A 45 21.63 3.66 -8.12
N LYS A 46 21.80 2.34 -7.96
CA LYS A 46 21.33 1.34 -8.94
C LYS A 46 19.81 1.31 -9.06
N ALA A 47 19.08 1.27 -7.93
CA ALA A 47 17.62 1.26 -7.93
C ALA A 47 17.04 2.54 -8.57
N ASN A 48 17.59 3.72 -8.24
CA ASN A 48 17.14 4.98 -8.79
C ASN A 48 17.56 5.19 -10.26
N THR A 49 18.70 4.65 -10.68
CA THR A 49 19.09 4.62 -12.10
C THR A 49 18.05 3.83 -12.89
N PHE A 50 17.73 2.62 -12.44
CA PHE A 50 16.75 1.74 -13.08
C PHE A 50 15.36 2.39 -13.10
N ALA A 51 14.85 2.82 -11.95
CA ALA A 51 13.51 3.41 -11.85
C ALA A 51 13.37 4.68 -12.69
N GLY A 52 14.40 5.54 -12.70
CA GLY A 52 14.40 6.75 -13.51
C GLY A 52 14.28 6.45 -15.01
N ILE A 53 15.13 5.55 -15.53
CA ILE A 53 15.10 5.16 -16.94
C ILE A 53 13.79 4.44 -17.28
N PHE A 54 13.37 3.50 -16.44
CA PHE A 54 12.14 2.73 -16.65
C PHE A 54 10.91 3.64 -16.74
N CYS A 55 10.76 4.61 -15.84
CA CYS A 55 9.65 5.55 -15.87
C CYS A 55 9.65 6.42 -17.14
N VAL A 56 10.81 6.90 -17.58
CA VAL A 56 10.90 7.67 -18.84
C VAL A 56 10.46 6.81 -20.03
N MET A 57 11.00 5.60 -20.15
CA MET A 57 10.65 4.69 -21.25
C MET A 57 9.19 4.28 -21.20
N ALA A 58 8.66 3.93 -20.04
CA ALA A 58 7.26 3.56 -19.86
C ALA A 58 6.32 4.71 -20.21
N GLY A 59 6.63 5.95 -19.82
CA GLY A 59 5.83 7.11 -20.16
C GLY A 59 5.83 7.41 -21.66
N LEU A 60 6.98 7.29 -22.34
CA LEU A 60 7.07 7.42 -23.80
C LEU A 60 6.27 6.33 -24.53
N VAL A 61 6.35 5.08 -24.05
CA VAL A 61 5.57 3.95 -24.59
C VAL A 61 4.08 4.19 -24.39
N LEU A 62 3.63 4.67 -23.23
CA LEU A 62 2.23 4.99 -22.97
C LEU A 62 1.69 6.07 -23.92
N ILE A 63 2.47 7.12 -24.20
CA ILE A 63 2.11 8.16 -25.17
C ILE A 63 1.96 7.54 -26.57
N ALA A 64 2.96 6.79 -27.02
CA ALA A 64 2.95 6.16 -28.33
C ALA A 64 1.79 5.17 -28.50
N MET A 65 1.56 4.31 -27.50
CA MET A 65 0.45 3.36 -27.49
C MET A 65 -0.90 4.08 -27.54
N ASN A 66 -1.08 5.15 -26.77
CA ASN A 66 -2.33 5.91 -26.79
C ASN A 66 -2.56 6.58 -28.16
N MET A 67 -1.52 7.15 -28.77
CA MET A 67 -1.62 7.77 -30.11
C MET A 67 -1.92 6.76 -31.22
N LEU A 68 -1.33 5.56 -31.15
CA LEU A 68 -1.46 4.54 -32.20
C LEU A 68 -2.74 3.72 -32.07
N LEU A 69 -3.15 3.39 -30.85
CA LEU A 69 -4.21 2.41 -30.58
C LEU A 69 -5.49 3.05 -30.02
N ASN A 70 -5.45 4.34 -29.66
CA ASN A 70 -6.54 5.05 -28.98
C ASN A 70 -7.19 4.21 -27.87
N LEU A 71 -6.36 3.81 -26.89
CA LEU A 71 -6.76 2.86 -25.86
C LEU A 71 -7.99 3.37 -25.07
N PRO A 72 -9.00 2.52 -24.81
CA PRO A 72 -10.07 2.87 -23.87
C PRO A 72 -9.49 3.25 -22.50
N ASP A 73 -10.13 4.19 -21.84
CA ASP A 73 -9.59 4.82 -20.62
C ASP A 73 -9.33 3.82 -19.49
N GLN A 74 -10.23 2.85 -19.32
CA GLN A 74 -10.08 1.77 -18.35
C GLN A 74 -8.82 0.94 -18.63
N VAL A 75 -8.56 0.61 -19.90
CA VAL A 75 -7.38 -0.17 -20.31
C VAL A 75 -6.11 0.64 -20.05
N PHE A 76 -6.09 1.92 -20.40
CA PHE A 76 -4.96 2.80 -20.12
C PHE A 76 -4.65 2.85 -18.61
N LEU A 77 -5.67 3.05 -17.77
CA LEU A 77 -5.50 3.12 -16.31
C LEU A 77 -4.99 1.79 -15.72
N ILE A 78 -5.48 0.65 -16.22
CA ILE A 78 -4.99 -0.67 -15.79
C ILE A 78 -3.52 -0.85 -16.15
N VAL A 79 -3.14 -0.54 -17.40
CA VAL A 79 -1.73 -0.63 -17.84
C VAL A 79 -0.83 0.31 -17.05
N PHE A 80 -1.28 1.55 -16.81
CA PHE A 80 -0.56 2.52 -15.99
C PHE A 80 -0.35 2.00 -14.56
N LEU A 81 -1.38 1.44 -13.93
CA LEU A 81 -1.26 0.85 -12.59
C LEU A 81 -0.29 -0.34 -12.56
N ILE A 82 -0.33 -1.22 -13.58
CA ILE A 82 0.61 -2.33 -13.73
C ILE A 82 2.04 -1.80 -13.83
N ILE A 83 2.28 -0.74 -14.59
CA ILE A 83 3.60 -0.09 -14.71
C ILE A 83 4.08 0.47 -13.36
N ILE A 84 3.20 1.12 -12.59
CA ILE A 84 3.52 1.64 -11.26
C ILE A 84 3.91 0.51 -10.30
N VAL A 85 3.16 -0.60 -10.30
CA VAL A 85 3.48 -1.78 -9.48
C VAL A 85 4.79 -2.42 -9.95
N ALA A 86 4.99 -2.55 -11.26
CA ALA A 86 6.18 -3.14 -11.84
C ALA A 86 7.44 -2.33 -11.51
N VAL A 87 7.42 -1.00 -11.65
CA VAL A 87 8.59 -0.18 -11.32
C VAL A 87 8.92 -0.25 -9.83
N ALA A 88 7.92 -0.26 -8.94
CA ALA A 88 8.14 -0.42 -7.50
C ALA A 88 8.79 -1.77 -7.18
N PHE A 89 8.25 -2.87 -7.73
CA PHE A 89 8.75 -4.22 -7.50
C PHE A 89 10.15 -4.45 -8.08
N LEU A 90 10.37 -4.07 -9.35
CA LEU A 90 11.64 -4.27 -10.04
C LEU A 90 12.74 -3.38 -9.44
N SER A 91 12.44 -2.13 -9.10
CA SER A 91 13.42 -1.26 -8.46
C SER A 91 13.83 -1.74 -7.06
N TYR A 92 12.88 -2.32 -6.29
CA TYR A 92 13.19 -2.99 -5.03
C TYR A 92 14.14 -4.16 -5.25
N ARG A 93 13.87 -5.03 -6.24
CA ARG A 93 14.75 -6.16 -6.58
C ARG A 93 16.15 -5.70 -6.97
N VAL A 94 16.27 -4.70 -7.84
CA VAL A 94 17.56 -4.13 -8.24
C VAL A 94 18.31 -3.57 -7.02
N GLY A 95 17.61 -2.90 -6.10
CA GLY A 95 18.18 -2.42 -4.85
C GLY A 95 18.66 -3.55 -3.93
N LYS A 96 17.87 -4.62 -3.79
CA LYS A 96 18.20 -5.82 -3.00
C LYS A 96 19.45 -6.50 -3.55
N GLU A 97 19.46 -6.82 -4.84
CA GLU A 97 20.59 -7.48 -5.50
C GLU A 97 21.87 -6.63 -5.44
N ALA A 98 21.75 -5.30 -5.55
CA ALA A 98 22.88 -4.39 -5.41
C ALA A 98 23.47 -4.42 -4.00
N TYR A 99 22.61 -4.41 -2.98
CA TYR A 99 23.03 -4.47 -1.58
C TYR A 99 23.64 -5.82 -1.23
N GLU A 100 23.04 -6.93 -1.66
CA GLU A 100 23.57 -8.28 -1.38
C GLU A 100 24.96 -8.46 -2.01
N LYS A 101 25.19 -7.93 -3.22
CA LYS A 101 26.51 -7.93 -3.86
C LYS A 101 27.54 -7.09 -3.11
N GLU A 102 27.13 -5.99 -2.49
CA GLU A 102 27.99 -5.18 -1.63
C GLU A 102 28.28 -5.91 -0.31
N ASP A 103 27.26 -6.47 0.34
CA ASP A 103 27.37 -7.22 1.60
C ASP A 103 28.35 -8.40 1.47
N LEU A 104 28.30 -9.14 0.35
CA LEU A 104 29.22 -10.25 0.05
C LEU A 104 30.69 -9.81 -0.07
N ARG A 105 30.96 -8.54 -0.40
CA ARG A 105 32.32 -7.99 -0.53
C ARG A 105 32.86 -7.45 0.79
N MET A 106 32.00 -7.24 1.78
CA MET A 106 32.39 -6.66 3.06
C MET A 106 32.97 -7.75 4.00
N PRO A 107 34.00 -7.43 4.79
CA PRO A 107 34.51 -8.37 5.79
C PRO A 107 33.46 -8.64 6.87
N ALA A 108 33.44 -9.85 7.43
CA ALA A 108 32.39 -10.32 8.34
C ALA A 108 32.13 -9.41 9.56
N LYS A 109 33.15 -8.67 10.05
CA LYS A 109 33.02 -7.71 11.16
C LYS A 109 32.29 -6.41 10.79
N ALA A 110 32.17 -6.08 9.51
CA ALA A 110 31.50 -4.86 9.02
C ALA A 110 30.02 -5.10 8.67
N LYS A 111 29.51 -6.34 8.86
CA LYS A 111 28.13 -6.70 8.55
C LYS A 111 27.15 -6.10 9.56
N LYS A 112 26.23 -5.28 9.08
CA LYS A 112 25.12 -4.78 9.89
C LYS A 112 24.02 -5.85 9.90
N GLN A 113 23.94 -6.67 10.95
CA GLN A 113 22.89 -7.67 11.08
C GLN A 113 21.51 -7.00 11.15
N LEU A 114 20.58 -7.46 10.30
CA LEU A 114 19.18 -7.07 10.37
C LEU A 114 18.52 -7.88 11.48
N GLU A 115 17.97 -7.22 12.50
CA GLU A 115 17.22 -7.93 13.52
C GLU A 115 15.86 -8.40 12.97
N PRO A 116 15.45 -9.65 13.23
CA PRO A 116 14.16 -10.14 12.83
C PRO A 116 13.05 -9.36 13.55
N VAL A 117 12.05 -8.89 12.79
CA VAL A 117 10.91 -8.18 13.35
C VAL A 117 9.93 -9.20 13.94
N LYS A 118 9.77 -9.20 15.26
CA LYS A 118 8.78 -10.04 15.95
C LYS A 118 7.37 -9.51 15.68
N VAL A 119 6.56 -10.26 14.94
CA VAL A 119 5.21 -9.84 14.51
C VAL A 119 4.08 -10.70 15.05
N GLU A 120 4.38 -11.84 15.68
CA GLU A 120 3.43 -12.93 15.96
C GLU A 120 2.28 -12.42 16.83
N ARG A 121 2.62 -11.72 17.91
CA ARG A 121 1.63 -11.09 18.80
C ARG A 121 0.74 -10.07 18.09
N HIS A 122 1.30 -9.34 17.13
CA HIS A 122 0.59 -8.29 16.39
C HIS A 122 -0.38 -8.91 15.39
N LEU A 123 0.07 -9.93 14.66
CA LEU A 123 -0.79 -10.73 13.79
C LEU A 123 -1.92 -11.38 14.58
N LEU A 124 -1.64 -12.00 15.73
CA LEU A 124 -2.67 -12.60 16.57
C LEU A 124 -3.73 -11.58 17.00
N ILE A 125 -3.31 -10.40 17.49
CA ILE A 125 -4.26 -9.33 17.86
C ILE A 125 -5.11 -8.90 16.66
N GLN A 126 -4.50 -8.70 15.49
CA GLN A 126 -5.21 -8.27 14.27
C GLN A 126 -6.22 -9.32 13.78
N LEU A 127 -5.86 -10.60 13.85
CA LEU A 127 -6.72 -11.71 13.44
C LEU A 127 -7.84 -11.95 14.45
N ILE A 128 -7.56 -11.86 15.75
CA ILE A 128 -8.59 -11.96 16.80
C ILE A 128 -9.59 -10.81 16.68
N SER A 129 -9.15 -9.57 16.44
CA SER A 129 -10.09 -8.45 16.28
C SER A 129 -10.93 -8.55 15.01
N LEU A 130 -10.39 -9.13 13.92
CA LEU A 130 -11.14 -9.45 12.71
C LEU A 130 -12.18 -10.56 12.98
N ALA A 131 -11.79 -11.61 13.70
CA ALA A 131 -12.73 -12.66 14.11
C ALA A 131 -13.84 -12.11 15.01
N ALA A 132 -13.51 -11.22 15.95
CA ALA A 132 -14.48 -10.55 16.81
C ALA A 132 -15.49 -9.71 16.01
N TYR A 133 -15.00 -8.99 14.99
CA TYR A 133 -15.88 -8.27 14.05
C TYR A 133 -16.84 -9.22 13.32
N LEU A 134 -16.34 -10.36 12.82
CA LEU A 134 -17.17 -11.37 12.15
C LEU A 134 -18.22 -11.99 13.08
N ILE A 135 -17.87 -12.24 14.35
CA ILE A 135 -18.82 -12.73 15.36
C ILE A 135 -19.90 -11.67 15.62
N LEU A 136 -19.51 -10.40 15.78
CA LEU A 136 -20.45 -9.29 15.96
C LEU A 136 -21.39 -9.14 14.75
N LEU A 137 -20.85 -9.23 13.54
CA LEU A 137 -21.62 -9.22 12.30
C LEU A 137 -22.68 -10.33 12.28
N LEU A 138 -22.29 -11.56 12.64
CA LEU A 138 -23.21 -12.70 12.71
C LEU A 138 -24.31 -12.46 13.76
N ALA A 139 -23.95 -11.95 14.93
CA ALA A 139 -24.90 -11.65 16.00
C ALA A 139 -25.91 -10.55 15.60
N LEU A 140 -25.47 -9.54 14.85
CA LEU A 140 -26.32 -8.43 14.41
C LEU A 140 -26.97 -8.67 13.04
N TRP A 141 -26.68 -9.78 12.37
CA TRP A 141 -27.06 -9.99 10.97
C TRP A 141 -28.54 -9.76 10.72
N ASN A 142 -29.41 -10.30 11.57
CA ASN A 142 -30.86 -10.18 11.39
C ASN A 142 -31.40 -8.77 11.68
N ASN A 143 -30.66 -7.94 12.40
CA ASN A 143 -31.03 -6.56 12.71
C ASN A 143 -30.57 -5.57 11.63
N LEU A 144 -29.69 -5.99 10.72
CA LEU A 144 -29.16 -5.11 9.68
C LEU A 144 -30.17 -4.95 8.52
N PRO A 145 -30.47 -3.70 8.12
CA PRO A 145 -31.34 -3.39 6.99
C PRO A 145 -30.73 -3.82 5.66
N LYS A 146 -31.54 -3.82 4.58
CA LYS A 146 -31.08 -4.12 3.23
C LYS A 146 -30.05 -3.11 2.69
N SER A 147 -30.14 -1.86 3.15
CA SER A 147 -29.23 -0.76 2.80
C SER A 147 -28.49 -0.29 4.05
N ILE A 148 -27.16 -0.28 4.02
CA ILE A 148 -26.29 0.02 5.15
C ILE A 148 -25.50 1.30 4.85
N ALA A 149 -25.55 2.27 5.77
CA ALA A 149 -24.72 3.47 5.74
C ALA A 149 -23.23 3.11 5.83
N THR A 150 -22.39 3.60 4.91
CA THR A 150 -20.95 3.32 4.79
C THR A 150 -20.04 4.49 5.09
N HIS A 151 -20.55 5.72 4.94
CA HIS A 151 -19.80 6.96 5.17
C HIS A 151 -20.67 7.92 5.98
N PHE A 152 -20.01 8.78 6.75
CA PHE A 152 -20.63 9.78 7.59
C PHE A 152 -19.89 11.11 7.38
N ASP A 153 -20.64 12.20 7.28
CA ASP A 153 -20.08 13.53 7.19
C ASP A 153 -19.46 13.99 8.53
N ILE A 154 -18.84 15.17 8.54
CA ILE A 154 -18.22 15.75 9.74
C ILE A 154 -19.23 16.05 10.87
N THR A 155 -20.54 16.06 10.56
CA THR A 155 -21.62 16.27 11.52
C THR A 155 -22.16 14.96 12.09
N GLY A 156 -21.63 13.82 11.64
CA GLY A 156 -22.04 12.48 12.06
C GLY A 156 -23.29 11.96 11.33
N ARG A 157 -23.71 12.57 10.23
CA ARG A 157 -24.86 12.11 9.44
C ARG A 157 -24.41 11.18 8.32
N PRO A 158 -25.12 10.07 8.06
CA PRO A 158 -24.79 9.18 6.96
C PRO A 158 -25.09 9.82 5.60
N ASP A 159 -24.08 9.87 4.72
CA ASP A 159 -24.13 10.50 3.39
C ASP A 159 -23.84 9.51 2.25
N SER A 160 -23.44 8.27 2.55
CA SER A 160 -23.26 7.18 1.58
C SER A 160 -23.80 5.86 2.10
N TYR A 161 -24.36 5.05 1.19
CA TYR A 161 -25.00 3.77 1.49
C TYR A 161 -24.61 2.71 0.45
N THR A 162 -24.72 1.44 0.85
CA THR A 162 -24.56 0.29 -0.06
C THR A 162 -25.44 -0.88 0.40
N ASP A 163 -25.51 -1.96 -0.37
CA ASP A 163 -26.27 -3.14 0.03
C ASP A 163 -25.67 -3.83 1.27
N LYS A 164 -26.52 -4.57 1.99
CA LYS A 164 -26.17 -5.26 3.23
C LYS A 164 -24.89 -6.09 3.14
N PHE A 165 -24.74 -6.87 2.07
CA PHE A 165 -23.59 -7.77 1.93
C PHE A 165 -22.32 -6.99 1.63
N THR A 166 -22.35 -6.10 0.64
CA THR A 166 -21.19 -5.27 0.27
C THR A 166 -20.74 -4.42 1.46
N GLY A 167 -21.72 -3.84 2.15
CA GLY A 167 -21.49 -2.92 3.25
C GLY A 167 -20.98 -3.59 4.51
N ALA A 168 -21.61 -4.68 4.95
CA ALA A 168 -21.28 -5.31 6.22
C ALA A 168 -20.23 -6.43 6.10
N VAL A 169 -19.98 -6.94 4.89
CA VAL A 169 -19.05 -8.06 4.65
C VAL A 169 -17.88 -7.63 3.79
N LEU A 170 -18.14 -7.27 2.52
CA LEU A 170 -17.09 -7.13 1.52
C LEU A 170 -16.13 -5.96 1.83
N LEU A 171 -16.66 -4.76 2.05
CA LEU A 171 -15.83 -3.56 2.30
C LEU A 171 -15.05 -3.65 3.63
N PRO A 172 -15.68 -4.06 4.76
CA PRO A 172 -14.95 -4.24 6.02
C PRO A 172 -13.88 -5.31 5.92
N LEU A 173 -14.16 -6.47 5.31
CA LEU A 173 -13.16 -7.52 5.14
C LEU A 173 -11.99 -7.06 4.27
N LEU A 174 -12.26 -6.39 3.14
CA LEU A 174 -11.22 -5.87 2.28
C LEU A 174 -10.32 -4.86 3.03
N THR A 175 -10.91 -3.91 3.74
CA THR A 175 -10.16 -2.86 4.45
C THR A 175 -9.42 -3.39 5.68
N MET A 176 -10.06 -4.24 6.48
CA MET A 176 -9.45 -4.84 7.68
C MET A 176 -8.39 -5.89 7.33
N SER A 177 -8.45 -6.54 6.17
CA SER A 177 -7.44 -7.55 5.77
C SER A 177 -6.13 -6.94 5.28
N ILE A 178 -6.11 -5.66 4.85
CA ILE A 178 -4.90 -4.99 4.36
C ILE A 178 -3.81 -4.95 5.43
N MET A 179 -4.16 -4.64 6.68
CA MET A 179 -3.20 -4.47 7.77
C MET A 179 -2.51 -5.79 8.19
N PRO A 180 -3.22 -6.90 8.48
CA PRO A 180 -2.57 -8.18 8.77
C PRO A 180 -1.78 -8.72 7.58
N LEU A 181 -2.25 -8.52 6.34
CA LEU A 181 -1.47 -8.84 5.14
C LEU A 181 -0.15 -8.06 5.12
N MET A 182 -0.19 -6.76 5.43
CA MET A 182 1.02 -5.94 5.51
C MET A 182 1.97 -6.37 6.62
N THR A 183 1.43 -6.69 7.81
CA THR A 183 2.22 -7.26 8.90
C THR A 183 2.91 -8.58 8.49
N LEU A 184 2.21 -9.46 7.76
CA LEU A 184 2.76 -10.72 7.24
C LEU A 184 3.88 -10.47 6.23
N ILE A 185 3.69 -9.51 5.33
CA ILE A 185 4.71 -9.12 4.35
C ILE A 185 5.96 -8.59 5.05
N ILE A 186 5.81 -7.76 6.09
CA ILE A 186 6.92 -7.24 6.91
C ILE A 186 7.69 -8.37 7.60
N SER A 187 6.99 -9.42 8.05
CA SER A 187 7.63 -10.58 8.67
C SER A 187 8.59 -11.30 7.72
N LYS A 188 8.20 -11.41 6.44
CA LYS A 188 8.98 -12.13 5.42
C LYS A 188 10.05 -11.26 4.77
N GLU A 189 9.70 -10.02 4.47
CA GLU A 189 10.55 -9.05 3.76
C GLU A 189 10.53 -7.71 4.51
N PRO A 190 11.19 -7.63 5.69
CA PRO A 190 11.16 -6.44 6.55
C PRO A 190 11.76 -5.21 5.87
N MET A 191 12.47 -5.40 4.76
CA MET A 191 13.07 -4.34 3.96
C MET A 191 12.09 -3.73 2.95
N LEU A 192 10.95 -4.35 2.63
CA LEU A 192 9.95 -3.70 1.74
C LEU A 192 9.45 -2.39 2.31
N THR A 193 9.35 -2.33 3.63
CA THR A 193 8.93 -1.15 4.36
C THR A 193 9.97 -0.97 5.45
N ARG A 194 10.78 0.09 5.40
CA ARG A 194 11.69 0.46 6.50
C ARG A 194 10.87 0.92 7.71
N PHE A 195 9.91 0.12 8.16
CA PHE A 195 9.22 0.33 9.40
C PHE A 195 10.25 0.06 10.49
N PRO A 196 10.58 1.04 11.35
CA PRO A 196 11.22 0.69 12.61
C PRO A 196 10.38 -0.42 13.27
N THR A 197 10.94 -1.25 14.14
CA THR A 197 10.16 -2.26 14.89
C THR A 197 8.94 -1.66 15.62
N LYS A 198 8.95 -0.34 15.88
CA LYS A 198 7.80 0.47 16.35
C LYS A 198 6.64 0.59 15.35
N GLY A 199 6.89 0.45 14.05
CA GLY A 199 5.92 0.56 12.96
C GLY A 199 4.86 -0.53 12.97
N VAL A 200 5.20 -1.77 13.37
CA VAL A 200 4.21 -2.85 13.49
C VAL A 200 3.18 -2.54 14.58
N LYS A 201 3.60 -1.86 15.67
CA LYS A 201 2.66 -1.36 16.69
C LYS A 201 1.70 -0.34 16.09
N ALA A 202 2.19 0.61 15.28
CA ALA A 202 1.36 1.59 14.61
C ALA A 202 0.35 0.92 13.65
N LEU A 203 0.78 -0.06 12.85
CA LEU A 203 -0.12 -0.85 11.99
C LEU A 203 -1.20 -1.57 12.79
N THR A 204 -0.85 -2.10 13.97
CA THR A 204 -1.83 -2.74 14.86
C THR A 204 -2.83 -1.72 15.41
N LEU A 205 -2.36 -0.53 15.85
CA LEU A 205 -3.24 0.52 16.36
C LEU A 205 -4.21 1.03 15.28
N VAL A 206 -3.71 1.28 14.07
CA VAL A 206 -4.54 1.69 12.93
C VAL A 206 -5.54 0.59 12.58
N HIS A 207 -5.13 -0.68 12.58
CA HIS A 207 -6.05 -1.81 12.37
C HIS A 207 -7.16 -1.83 13.41
N LEU A 208 -6.83 -1.71 14.70
CA LEU A 208 -7.82 -1.69 15.78
C LEU A 208 -8.77 -0.50 15.67
N LEU A 209 -8.28 0.67 15.26
CA LEU A 209 -9.13 1.83 14.96
C LEU A 209 -10.11 1.52 13.80
N ILE A 210 -9.63 0.94 12.70
CA ILE A 210 -10.47 0.55 11.57
C ILE A 210 -11.53 -0.47 12.04
N VAL A 211 -11.15 -1.50 12.79
CA VAL A 211 -12.09 -2.49 13.36
C VAL A 211 -13.15 -1.81 14.23
N ALA A 212 -12.73 -0.89 15.11
CA ALA A 212 -13.65 -0.16 15.99
C ALA A 212 -14.65 0.68 15.18
N LEU A 213 -14.20 1.40 14.16
CA LEU A 213 -15.06 2.18 13.26
C LEU A 213 -16.05 1.28 12.51
N MET A 214 -15.59 0.11 12.03
CA MET A 214 -16.47 -0.86 11.37
C MET A 214 -17.51 -1.45 12.33
N ALA A 215 -17.14 -1.70 13.59
CA ALA A 215 -18.06 -2.18 14.62
C ALA A 215 -19.09 -1.11 15.01
N LEU A 216 -18.67 0.14 15.25
CA LEU A 216 -19.56 1.29 15.49
C LEU A 216 -20.60 1.43 14.38
N ARG A 217 -20.15 1.29 13.13
CA ARG A 217 -21.04 1.30 11.97
C ARG A 217 -22.04 0.15 11.98
N LEU A 218 -21.65 -1.07 12.38
CA LEU A 218 -22.60 -2.18 12.54
C LEU A 218 -23.66 -1.88 13.59
N PHE A 219 -23.26 -1.34 14.75
CA PHE A 219 -24.20 -0.93 15.80
C PHE A 219 -25.19 0.13 15.32
N TYR A 220 -24.69 1.17 14.64
CA TYR A 220 -25.52 2.21 14.04
C TYR A 220 -26.57 1.62 13.10
N ASN A 221 -26.14 0.79 12.16
CA ASN A 221 -27.05 0.20 11.17
C ASN A 221 -27.99 -0.85 11.76
N ALA A 222 -27.65 -1.49 12.88
CA ALA A 222 -28.54 -2.39 13.60
C ALA A 222 -29.61 -1.64 14.44
N GLY A 223 -29.62 -0.30 14.42
CA GLY A 223 -30.57 0.53 15.16
C GLY A 223 -30.41 0.41 16.68
N ILE A 224 -29.17 0.21 17.16
CA ILE A 224 -28.86 0.09 18.59
C ILE A 224 -28.70 1.46 19.29
N PRO A 225 -28.10 2.50 18.67
CA PRO A 225 -28.03 3.83 19.29
C PRO A 225 -29.39 4.46 19.62
N ASP A 226 -30.45 4.08 18.90
CA ASP A 226 -31.81 4.59 19.13
C ASP A 226 -32.59 3.78 20.19
N LYS A 227 -31.95 2.80 20.85
CA LYS A 227 -32.56 1.91 21.85
C LYS A 227 -32.14 2.21 23.30
N PHE A 228 -31.31 3.23 23.53
CA PHE A 228 -30.84 3.64 24.85
C PHE A 228 -30.88 5.15 25.04
#